data_AF-A0AAU0HLT5-F1
#
_entry.id   AF-A0AAU0HLT5-F1
#
_cell.length_a   1.000
_cell.length_b   1.000
_cell.length_c   1.000
_cell.angle_alpha   90.00
_cell.angle_beta   90.00
_cell.angle_gamma   90.00
#
_symmetry.space_group_name_H-M   'P 1'
#
loop_
_entity.id
_entity.type
_entity.pdbx_description
1 polymer ?
#
loop_
_entity_poly.entity_id
_entity_poly.type
_entity_poly.pdbx_seq_one_letter_code
_entity_poly.pdbx_strand_id
1 'polypeptide(L)'
;MIVNFQTHAANERTFLAWVRTAVAIVGFGLAAARLGERSVPHWSTYLLFAAGGAVVVIAWLRMRHVRRRIDLKERLPDDDGPAEAFLLLLVMALFLLLGSFVVHVAP
;
A
#
# COMPACT_ATOMS: atom_id res chain seq x y z
N MET A 1 -7.11 -18.47 24.26
CA MET A 1 -7.29 -17.03 23.95
C MET A 1 -5.99 -16.54 23.33
N ILE A 2 -6.03 -16.02 22.10
CA ILE A 2 -4.82 -15.48 21.46
C ILE A 2 -4.44 -14.20 22.21
N VAL A 3 -3.21 -14.12 22.70
CA VAL A 3 -2.71 -12.92 23.39
C VAL A 3 -2.80 -11.73 22.42
N ASN A 4 -3.31 -10.59 22.88
CA ASN A 4 -3.42 -9.35 22.08
C ASN A 4 -4.19 -9.47 20.75
N PHE A 5 -5.22 -10.34 20.67
CA PHE A 5 -6.03 -10.53 19.45
C PHE A 5 -6.52 -9.21 18.81
N GLN A 6 -7.00 -8.26 19.62
CA GLN A 6 -7.50 -6.97 19.13
C GLN A 6 -6.42 -6.17 18.37
N THR A 7 -5.18 -6.21 18.85
CA THR A 7 -4.04 -5.51 18.23
C THR A 7 -3.65 -6.16 16.91
N HIS A 8 -3.62 -7.49 16.85
CA HIS A 8 -3.38 -8.21 15.60
C HIS A 8 -4.47 -7.92 14.56
N ALA A 9 -5.75 -7.98 14.97
CA ALA A 9 -6.88 -7.68 14.11
C ALA A 9 -6.88 -6.21 13.63
N ALA A 10 -6.42 -5.27 14.45
CA ALA A 10 -6.28 -3.87 14.04
C ALA A 10 -5.19 -3.67 12.97
N ASN A 11 -4.05 -4.35 13.12
CA ASN A 11 -2.97 -4.29 12.14
C ASN A 11 -3.40 -4.93 10.80
N GLU A 12 -4.07 -6.08 10.85
CA GLU A 12 -4.61 -6.75 9.66
C GLU A 12 -5.65 -5.88 8.93
N ARG A 13 -6.54 -5.19 9.66
CA ARG A 13 -7.48 -4.24 9.07
C ARG A 13 -6.78 -3.08 8.35
N THR A 14 -5.72 -2.54 8.95
CA THR A 14 -4.93 -1.48 8.33
C THR A 14 -4.29 -2.00 7.03
N PHE A 15 -3.67 -3.17 7.05
CA PHE A 15 -3.12 -3.80 5.85
C PHE A 15 -4.19 -3.99 4.76
N LEU A 16 -5.35 -4.55 5.09
CA LEU A 16 -6.44 -4.77 4.13
C LEU A 16 -7.00 -3.45 3.57
N ALA A 17 -7.00 -2.37 4.35
CA ALA A 17 -7.37 -1.05 3.86
C ALA A 17 -6.38 -0.56 2.78
N TRP A 18 -5.07 -0.71 3.00
CA TRP A 18 -4.04 -0.36 2.01
C TRP A 18 -4.12 -1.19 0.73
N VAL A 19 -4.38 -2.50 0.86
CA VAL A 19 -4.59 -3.38 -0.31
C VAL A 19 -5.82 -2.94 -1.08
N ARG A 20 -6.94 -2.66 -0.40
CA ARG A 20 -8.17 -2.19 -1.03
C ARG A 20 -7.94 -0.90 -1.82
N THR A 21 -7.25 0.08 -1.23
CA THR A 21 -6.99 1.36 -1.90
C THR A 21 -6.12 1.17 -3.14
N ALA A 22 -5.07 0.35 -3.05
CA ALA A 22 -4.19 0.08 -4.19
C ALA A 22 -4.95 -0.62 -5.34
N VAL A 23 -5.73 -1.66 -5.03
CA VAL A 23 -6.53 -2.40 -6.01
C VAL A 23 -7.58 -1.50 -6.66
N ALA A 24 -8.25 -0.64 -5.87
CA ALA A 24 -9.23 0.30 -6.42
C ALA A 24 -8.58 1.26 -7.43
N ILE A 25 -7.46 1.89 -7.09
CA ILE A 25 -6.77 2.85 -7.98
C ILE A 25 -6.30 2.16 -9.26
N VAL A 26 -5.65 1.00 -9.17
CA VAL A 26 -5.20 0.23 -10.34
C VAL A 26 -6.37 -0.21 -11.21
N GLY A 27 -7.45 -0.70 -10.58
CA GLY A 27 -8.66 -1.13 -11.28
C GLY A 27 -9.35 0.01 -12.04
N PHE A 28 -9.48 1.18 -11.41
CA PHE A 28 -9.99 2.37 -12.08
C PHE A 28 -9.07 2.84 -13.21
N GLY A 29 -7.74 2.76 -13.06
CA GLY A 29 -6.81 3.13 -14.12
C GLY A 29 -6.98 2.25 -15.35
N LEU A 30 -7.14 0.93 -15.15
CA LEU A 30 -7.42 -0.01 -16.23
C LEU A 30 -8.79 0.25 -16.88
N ALA A 31 -9.83 0.53 -16.08
CA ALA A 31 -11.15 0.85 -16.60
C ALA A 31 -11.13 2.12 -17.46
N ALA A 32 -10.44 3.18 -17.00
CA ALA A 32 -10.26 4.42 -17.76
C ALA A 32 -9.53 4.17 -19.09
N ALA A 33 -8.47 3.36 -19.08
CA ALA A 33 -7.74 3.00 -20.30
C ALA A 33 -8.56 2.19 -21.30
N ARG A 34 -9.55 1.41 -20.83
CA ARG A 34 -10.43 0.62 -21.71
C ARG A 34 -11.61 1.40 -22.26
N LEU A 35 -12.09 2.38 -21.51
CA LEU A 35 -13.22 3.23 -21.91
C LEU A 35 -12.77 4.44 -22.75
N GLY A 36 -11.51 4.86 -22.63
CA GLY A 36 -10.94 5.90 -23.47
C GLY A 36 -10.67 5.39 -24.88
N GLU A 37 -10.98 6.20 -25.89
CA GLU A 37 -10.68 5.92 -27.31
C GLU A 37 -9.19 6.09 -27.66
N ARG A 38 -8.32 6.30 -26.66
CA ARG A 38 -6.91 6.64 -26.85
C ARG A 38 -6.02 5.42 -26.73
N SER A 39 -4.98 5.39 -27.57
CA SER A 39 -3.87 4.46 -27.40
C SER A 39 -3.07 4.82 -26.15
N VAL A 40 -3.26 4.06 -25.07
CA VAL A 40 -2.52 4.24 -23.81
C VAL A 40 -1.16 3.57 -23.94
N PRO A 41 -0.05 4.28 -23.69
CA PRO A 41 1.27 3.71 -23.88
C PRO A 41 1.57 2.64 -22.82
N HIS A 42 2.11 1.50 -23.25
CA HIS A 42 2.32 0.32 -22.40
C HIS A 42 3.18 0.60 -21.16
N TRP A 43 4.15 1.51 -21.23
CA TRP A 43 4.99 1.88 -20.09
C TRP A 43 4.17 2.45 -18.91
N SER A 44 3.11 3.21 -19.19
CA SER A 44 2.27 3.81 -18.16
C SER A 44 1.45 2.75 -17.43
N THR A 45 1.01 1.71 -18.16
CA THR A 45 0.36 0.54 -17.58
C THR A 45 1.30 -0.20 -16.64
N TYR A 46 2.53 -0.49 -17.08
CA TYR A 46 3.52 -1.15 -16.22
C TYR A 46 3.85 -0.31 -14.98
N LEU A 47 3.95 1.01 -15.13
CA LEU A 47 4.19 1.92 -14.01
C LEU A 47 3.03 1.90 -12.99
N LEU A 48 1.78 1.89 -13.46
CA LEU A 48 0.58 1.78 -12.62
C LEU A 48 0.59 0.48 -11.80
N PHE A 49 0.84 -0.66 -12.45
CA PHE A 49 0.93 -1.95 -11.77
C PHE A 49 2.12 -2.03 -10.81
N ALA A 50 3.29 -1.50 -11.21
CA ALA A 50 4.48 -1.50 -10.37
C ALA A 50 4.27 -0.65 -9.11
N ALA A 51 3.69 0.54 -9.24
CA ALA A 51 3.38 1.40 -8.11
C ALA A 51 2.33 0.77 -7.18
N GLY A 52 1.28 0.15 -7.73
CA GLY A 52 0.25 -0.55 -6.97
C GLY A 52 0.83 -1.75 -6.20
N GLY A 53 1.67 -2.54 -6.87
CA GLY A 53 2.40 -3.65 -6.26
C GLY A 53 3.33 -3.17 -5.14
N ALA A 54 4.04 -2.06 -5.34
CA ALA A 54 4.90 -1.48 -4.32
C ALA A 54 4.12 -1.12 -3.05
N VAL A 55 2.96 -0.46 -3.17
CA VAL A 55 2.07 -0.16 -2.02
C VAL A 55 1.70 -1.43 -1.25
N VAL A 56 1.30 -2.49 -1.96
CA VAL A 56 0.92 -3.77 -1.33
C VAL A 56 2.11 -4.44 -0.63
N VAL A 57 3.28 -4.46 -1.26
CA VAL A 57 4.50 -5.05 -0.70
C VAL A 57 4.95 -4.27 0.54
N ILE A 58 4.97 -2.93 0.48
CA ILE A 58 5.35 -2.08 1.61
C ILE A 58 4.34 -2.24 2.76
N ALA A 59 3.04 -2.27 2.47
CA ALA A 59 2.00 -2.49 3.47
C ALA A 59 2.16 -3.86 4.15
N TRP A 60 2.50 -4.91 3.40
CA TRP A 60 2.78 -6.24 3.93
C TRP A 60 4.05 -6.27 4.80
N LEU A 61 5.13 -5.63 4.36
CA LEU A 61 6.36 -5.51 5.15
C LEU A 61 6.10 -4.79 6.48
N ARG A 62 5.37 -3.67 6.43
CA ARG A 62 4.93 -2.92 7.62
C ARG A 62 4.11 -3.82 8.56
N MET A 63 3.12 -4.52 8.03
CA MET A 63 2.29 -5.47 8.78
C MET A 63 3.14 -6.51 9.49
N ARG A 64 4.07 -7.15 8.77
CA ARG A 64 4.97 -8.19 9.32
C ARG A 64 5.90 -7.63 10.40
N HIS A 65 6.42 -6.42 10.23
CA HIS A 65 7.28 -5.76 11.21
C HIS A 65 6.52 -5.46 12.51
N VAL A 66 5.33 -4.86 12.40
CA VAL A 66 4.46 -4.57 13.56
C VAL A 66 4.02 -5.85 14.26
N ARG A 67 3.67 -6.90 13.50
CA ARG A 67 3.28 -8.20 14.06
C ARG A 67 4.41 -8.82 14.89
N ARG A 68 5.66 -8.74 14.41
CA ARG A 68 6.83 -9.21 15.15
C ARG A 68 7.05 -8.46 16.47
N ARG A 69 6.78 -7.14 16.51
CA ARG A 69 6.86 -6.35 17.77
C ARG A 69 5.79 -6.74 18.78
N ILE A 70 4.56 -7.06 18.32
CA ILE A 70 3.45 -7.46 19.18
C ILE A 70 3.70 -8.85 19.81
N ASP A 71 4.29 -9.77 19.06
CA ASP A 71 4.58 -11.14 19.53
C ASP A 71 5.73 -11.18 20.56
N LEU A 72 6.71 -10.26 20.47
CA LEU A 72 7.93 -10.27 21.30
C LEU A 72 7.78 -9.69 22.72
N LYS A 73 6.60 -9.18 23.13
CA LYS A 73 6.36 -8.60 24.48
C LYS A 73 7.36 -7.49 24.88
N GLU A 74 7.88 -6.72 23.93
CA GLU A 74 8.89 -5.72 24.26
C GLU A 74 8.25 -4.42 24.78
N ARG A 75 8.31 -4.24 26.10
CA ARG A 75 8.40 -2.93 26.76
C ARG A 75 9.75 -2.29 26.41
N LEU A 76 10.05 -2.16 25.13
CA LEU A 76 11.26 -1.51 24.65
C LEU A 76 10.96 0.00 24.71
N PRO A 77 11.94 0.86 25.03
CA PRO A 77 11.77 2.32 24.92
C PRO A 77 11.16 2.67 23.56
N ASP A 78 10.30 3.69 23.54
CA ASP A 78 9.48 4.21 22.41
C ASP A 78 10.33 4.56 21.15
N ASP A 79 10.97 3.57 20.53
CA ASP A 79 11.70 3.69 19.28
C ASP A 79 10.73 3.41 18.13
N ASP A 80 9.91 4.43 17.87
CA ASP A 80 8.89 4.46 16.80
C ASP A 80 9.47 4.75 15.42
N GLY A 81 10.75 5.12 15.34
CA GLY A 81 11.46 5.46 14.10
C GLY A 81 11.21 4.51 12.92
N PRO A 82 11.36 3.18 13.06
CA PRO A 82 11.14 2.27 11.93
C PRO A 82 9.66 2.16 11.54
N ALA A 83 8.73 2.21 12.49
CA ALA A 83 7.29 2.14 12.19
C ALA A 83 6.81 3.40 11.46
N GLU A 84 7.31 4.56 11.86
CA GLU A 84 7.08 5.84 11.20
C GLU A 84 7.71 5.89 9.81
N ALA A 85 8.95 5.39 9.65
CA ALA A 85 9.60 5.28 8.35
C ALA A 85 8.81 4.41 7.36
N PHE A 86 8.28 3.26 7.80
CA PHE A 86 7.41 2.44 6.96
C PHE A 86 6.11 3.14 6.59
N LEU A 87 5.53 3.94 7.50
CA LEU A 87 4.35 4.75 7.21
C LEU A 87 4.65 5.81 6.15
N LEU A 88 5.73 6.57 6.32
CA LEU A 88 6.17 7.58 5.35
C LEU A 88 6.43 6.95 3.98
N LEU A 89 7.14 5.81 3.94
CA LEU A 89 7.40 5.08 2.71
C LEU A 89 6.10 4.62 2.03
N LEU A 90 5.12 4.15 2.82
CA LEU A 90 3.82 3.71 2.29
C LEU A 90 3.00 4.87 1.73
N VAL A 91 3.03 6.03 2.40
CA VAL A 91 2.40 7.27 1.94
C VAL A 91 3.08 7.75 0.65
N MET A 92 4.41 7.74 0.58
CA MET A 92 5.14 8.09 -0.64
C MET A 92 4.79 7.14 -1.79
N ALA A 93 4.72 5.83 -1.54
CA ALA A 93 4.30 4.85 -2.53
C ALA A 93 2.86 5.09 -3.02
N LEU A 94 1.95 5.51 -2.12
CA LEU A 94 0.60 5.90 -2.50
C LEU A 94 0.61 7.13 -3.43
N PHE A 95 1.38 8.16 -3.10
CA PHE A 95 1.51 9.35 -3.96
C PHE A 95 2.10 8.99 -5.33
N LEU A 96 3.09 8.09 -5.39
CA LEU A 96 3.61 7.57 -6.65
C LEU A 96 2.56 6.81 -7.45
N LEU A 97 1.72 6.01 -6.79
CA LEU A 97 0.59 5.33 -7.42
C LEU A 97 -0.46 6.31 -7.97
N LEU A 98 -0.77 7.37 -7.22
CA LEU A 98 -1.68 8.41 -7.68
C LEU A 98 -1.08 9.19 -8.85
N GLY A 99 0.21 9.52 -8.81
CA GLY A 99 0.93 10.15 -9.90
C GLY A 99 0.95 9.29 -11.17
N SER A 100 1.21 7.99 -11.03
CA SER A 100 1.18 7.06 -12.17
C SER A 100 -0.22 6.90 -12.74
N PHE A 101 -1.26 6.87 -11.89
CA PHE A 101 -2.65 6.89 -12.32
C PHE A 101 -2.98 8.16 -13.13
N VAL A 102 -2.58 9.34 -12.63
CA VAL A 102 -2.80 10.60 -13.36
C VAL A 102 -2.09 10.55 -14.71
N VAL A 103 -0.83 10.13 -14.77
CA VAL A 103 -0.10 10.00 -16.04
C VAL A 103 -0.75 8.99 -17.00
N HIS A 104 -1.35 7.95 -16.47
CA HIS A 104 -2.04 6.92 -17.26
C HIS A 104 -3.38 7.38 -17.82
N VAL A 105 -4.09 8.26 -17.10
CA VAL A 105 -5.45 8.73 -17.44
C VAL A 105 -5.46 10.12 -18.08
N ALA A 106 -4.46 10.96 -17.81
CA ALA A 106 -4.40 12.33 -18.30
C ALA A 106 -4.24 12.38 -19.83
N PRO A 107 -4.83 13.41 -20.47
CA PRO A 107 -4.74 13.63 -21.91
C PRO A 107 -3.36 14.10 -22.38
#